data_AF-A0A2H0VUH2-F1
#
_entry.id   AF-A0A2H0VUH2-F1
#
_cell.length_a   1.000
_cell.length_b   1.000
_cell.length_c   1.000
_cell.angle_alpha   90.00
_cell.angle_beta   90.00
_cell.angle_gamma   90.00
#
_symmetry.space_group_name_H-M   'P 1'
#
loop_
_entity.id
_entity.type
_entity.pdbx_description
1 polymer ?
#
loop_
_entity_poly.entity_id
_entity_poly.type
_entity_poly.pdbx_seq_one_letter_code
_entity_poly.pdbx_strand_id
1 'polypeptide(L)'
;MKIYITYRPFFVKIFKMRNLYFLLFLSNFFMVSCSTPSVQSIKNLPSKESNTLVTKEEHEWMEKFFKEFFLGGASIYTLFGTKPISAEMLIFATEEECQQSTLRYLEKEGIKGKEREEALSLSMKCFREDDFSKNWEKWISFFNQYPKTPFLFAKHPTLSEKVWSGHIANVQETIWTLQKHYDLFKKELGFDFDPVSVTMDFKNEDSDFWKQVFSNHLLTGIVYGFGYKNSYFFDLLMKLENSSETLSPPLTSKTQGRSKGSFLYTLADLRLPRFRSFETLFNEDPVLEKYKLERKMIRDKLNDSNFFKMVFLQLTGELPNENNAKKIN
;
A
#
# COMPACT_ATOMS: atom_id res chain seq x y z
N MET A 1 59.37 29.73 -0.48
CA MET A 1 58.75 30.02 0.82
C MET A 1 57.45 29.22 0.90
N LYS A 2 57.39 28.14 1.70
CA LYS A 2 56.21 27.28 1.84
C LYS A 2 55.46 27.67 3.11
N ILE A 3 54.23 28.15 2.98
CA ILE A 3 53.34 28.49 4.10
C ILE A 3 52.60 27.22 4.49
N TYR A 4 52.88 26.68 5.68
CA TYR A 4 52.10 25.60 6.27
C TYR A 4 50.94 26.19 7.08
N ILE A 5 49.71 26.04 6.59
CA ILE A 5 48.51 26.42 7.34
C ILE A 5 48.07 25.23 8.20
N THR A 6 48.22 25.36 9.52
CA THR A 6 47.79 24.37 10.52
C THR A 6 46.28 24.42 10.76
N TYR A 7 45.52 23.61 10.02
CA TYR A 7 44.04 23.46 10.13
C TYR A 7 43.55 22.47 11.21
N ARG A 8 44.36 22.13 12.21
CA ARG A 8 44.08 20.99 13.10
C ARG A 8 42.99 21.18 14.18
N PRO A 9 42.72 22.38 14.76
CA PRO A 9 41.76 22.47 15.87
C PRO A 9 40.28 22.55 15.44
N PHE A 10 39.99 22.89 14.18
CA PHE A 10 38.61 23.07 13.71
C PHE A 10 37.90 21.73 13.39
N PHE A 11 38.63 20.78 12.80
CA PHE A 11 38.09 19.47 12.42
C PHE A 11 37.65 18.61 13.61
N VAL A 12 38.36 18.68 14.74
CA VAL A 12 38.02 17.92 15.95
C VAL A 12 36.70 18.40 16.58
N LYS A 13 36.40 19.70 16.45
CA LYS A 13 35.16 20.29 17.00
C LYS A 13 33.94 19.92 16.15
N ILE A 14 34.08 19.86 14.82
CA ILE A 14 33.03 19.41 13.90
C ILE A 14 32.71 17.92 14.13
N PHE A 15 33.73 17.08 14.33
CA PHE A 15 33.51 15.64 14.55
C PHE A 15 32.75 15.34 15.86
N LYS A 16 33.02 16.10 16.93
CA LYS A 16 32.29 15.97 18.21
C LYS A 16 30.83 16.41 18.11
N MET A 17 30.54 17.49 17.38
CA MET A 17 29.16 17.95 17.16
C MET A 17 28.35 16.91 16.38
N ARG A 18 28.92 16.30 15.33
CA ARG A 18 28.22 15.30 14.51
C ARG A 18 27.80 14.05 15.30
N ASN A 19 28.66 13.59 16.22
CA ASN A 19 28.35 12.44 17.08
C ASN A 19 27.28 12.76 18.12
N LEU A 20 27.22 14.00 18.64
CA LEU A 20 26.19 14.41 19.59
C LEU A 20 24.80 14.46 18.93
N TYR A 21 24.69 15.05 17.74
CA TYR A 21 23.43 15.05 16.98
C TYR A 21 22.99 13.63 16.58
N PHE A 22 23.94 12.75 16.22
CA PHE A 22 23.63 11.35 15.92
C PHE A 22 23.12 10.60 17.16
N LEU A 23 23.69 10.83 18.34
CA LEU A 23 23.22 10.22 19.60
C LEU A 23 21.85 10.76 20.03
N LEU A 24 21.60 12.06 19.91
CA LEU A 24 20.29 12.66 20.18
C LEU A 24 19.23 12.19 19.18
N PHE A 25 19.59 12.00 17.92
CA PHE A 25 18.71 11.40 16.92
C PHE A 25 18.41 9.94 17.26
N LEU A 26 19.43 9.13 17.61
CA LEU A 26 19.24 7.75 18.03
C LEU A 26 18.35 7.65 19.29
N SER A 27 18.55 8.50 20.30
CA SER A 27 17.77 8.43 21.54
C SER A 27 16.30 8.76 21.29
N ASN A 28 16.00 9.74 20.44
CA ASN A 28 14.63 10.03 20.02
C ASN A 28 14.06 8.89 19.18
N PHE A 29 14.87 8.28 18.31
CA PHE A 29 14.44 7.13 17.49
C PHE A 29 14.08 5.91 18.35
N PHE A 30 14.85 5.59 19.38
CA PHE A 30 14.55 4.48 20.30
C PHE A 30 13.34 4.79 21.19
N MET A 31 13.17 6.02 21.65
CA MET A 31 12.00 6.42 22.45
C MET A 31 10.70 6.33 21.63
N VAL A 32 10.73 6.64 20.33
CA VAL A 32 9.56 6.56 19.44
C VAL A 32 9.32 5.13 18.91
N SER A 33 10.39 4.35 18.66
CA SER A 33 10.25 2.98 18.15
C SER A 33 9.77 1.99 19.21
N CYS A 34 10.09 2.23 20.48
CA CYS A 34 9.62 1.39 21.60
C CYS A 34 8.21 1.73 22.09
N SER A 35 7.56 2.77 21.55
CA SER A 35 6.17 3.09 21.87
C SER A 35 5.13 2.34 21.02
N THR A 36 5.55 1.32 20.25
CA THR A 36 4.57 0.38 19.70
C THR A 36 3.92 -0.38 20.87
N PRO A 37 2.61 -0.20 21.13
CA PRO A 37 1.97 -0.83 22.27
C PRO A 37 2.12 -2.34 22.13
N SER A 38 2.82 -2.96 23.09
CA SER A 38 2.94 -4.41 23.12
C SER A 38 1.53 -5.02 23.23
N VAL A 39 1.32 -6.21 22.67
CA VAL A 39 0.02 -6.90 22.74
C VAL A 39 -0.44 -7.10 24.21
N GLN A 40 0.49 -7.13 25.15
CA GLN A 40 0.19 -7.14 26.60
C GLN A 40 -0.32 -5.79 27.13
N SER A 41 0.16 -4.65 26.59
CA SER A 41 -0.39 -3.33 26.89
C SER A 41 -1.87 -3.20 26.50
N ILE A 42 -2.30 -3.87 25.43
CA ILE A 42 -3.69 -3.84 24.98
C ILE A 42 -4.61 -4.58 25.97
N LYS A 43 -4.10 -5.63 26.63
CA LYS A 43 -4.87 -6.35 27.66
C LYS A 43 -5.06 -5.55 28.95
N ASN A 44 -4.18 -4.58 29.20
CA ASN A 44 -4.17 -3.75 30.41
C ASN A 44 -4.60 -2.30 30.15
N LEU A 45 -5.04 -1.96 28.94
CA LEU A 45 -5.61 -0.64 28.67
C LEU A 45 -6.85 -0.54 29.57
N PRO A 46 -6.91 0.40 30.54
CA PRO A 46 -8.12 0.61 31.31
C PRO A 46 -9.24 0.81 30.30
N SER A 47 -10.36 0.10 30.50
CA SER A 47 -11.55 0.16 29.66
C SER A 47 -12.15 1.56 29.71
N LYS A 48 -11.47 2.53 29.10
CA LYS A 48 -12.09 3.75 28.65
C LYS A 48 -13.10 3.24 27.63
N GLU A 49 -14.37 3.29 28.00
CA GLU A 49 -15.46 2.90 27.12
C GLU A 49 -15.18 3.54 25.76
N SER A 50 -15.07 2.70 24.74
CA SER A 50 -14.94 3.17 23.37
C SER A 50 -16.11 4.08 23.08
N ASN A 51 -15.82 5.34 22.75
CA ASN A 51 -16.84 6.29 22.34
C ASN A 51 -17.33 5.99 20.91
N THR A 52 -16.55 5.27 20.10
CA THR A 52 -16.96 4.89 18.76
C THR A 52 -17.99 3.76 18.79
N LEU A 53 -19.24 4.15 18.56
CA LEU A 53 -20.33 3.24 18.28
C LEU A 53 -20.25 2.82 16.81
N VAL A 54 -20.05 1.52 16.58
CA VAL A 54 -20.15 0.91 15.25
C VAL A 54 -21.45 0.13 15.21
N THR A 55 -22.38 0.52 14.34
CA THR A 55 -23.64 -0.20 14.14
C THR A 55 -23.37 -1.58 13.53
N LYS A 56 -24.36 -2.49 13.60
CA LYS A 56 -24.24 -3.81 12.98
C LYS A 56 -24.01 -3.72 11.46
N GLU A 57 -24.74 -2.83 10.79
CA GLU A 57 -24.57 -2.59 9.35
C GLU A 57 -23.17 -2.06 9.04
N GLU A 58 -22.66 -1.12 9.83
CA GLU A 58 -21.29 -0.61 9.69
C GLU A 58 -20.24 -1.67 9.85
N HIS A 59 -20.38 -2.52 10.87
CA HIS A 59 -19.48 -3.63 11.09
C HIS A 59 -19.44 -4.56 9.88
N GLU A 60 -20.60 -4.95 9.34
CA GLU A 60 -20.69 -5.88 8.20
C GLU A 60 -20.01 -5.33 6.94
N TRP A 61 -20.29 -4.07 6.56
CA TRP A 61 -19.67 -3.51 5.35
C TRP A 61 -18.19 -3.17 5.55
N MET A 62 -17.78 -2.71 6.74
CA MET A 62 -16.38 -2.43 7.05
C MET A 62 -15.56 -3.71 7.10
N GLU A 63 -16.08 -4.79 7.69
CA GLU A 63 -15.37 -6.08 7.73
C GLU A 63 -15.17 -6.62 6.31
N LYS A 64 -16.20 -6.56 5.45
CA LYS A 64 -16.09 -6.91 4.03
C LYS A 64 -14.99 -6.09 3.36
N PHE A 65 -15.05 -4.76 3.49
CA PHE A 65 -14.05 -3.86 2.93
C PHE A 65 -12.62 -4.16 3.43
N PHE A 66 -12.44 -4.36 4.74
CA PHE A 66 -11.13 -4.64 5.32
C PHE A 66 -10.55 -5.97 4.82
N LYS A 67 -11.36 -7.02 4.71
CA LYS A 67 -10.90 -8.30 4.16
C LYS A 67 -10.49 -8.15 2.70
N GLU A 68 -11.28 -7.47 1.89
CA GLU A 68 -10.97 -7.22 0.48
C GLU A 68 -9.71 -6.38 0.32
N PHE A 69 -9.65 -5.20 0.96
CA PHE A 69 -8.56 -4.24 0.82
C PHE A 69 -7.25 -4.75 1.46
N PHE A 70 -7.29 -5.21 2.72
CA PHE A 70 -6.07 -5.55 3.45
C PHE A 70 -5.57 -6.97 3.17
N LEU A 71 -6.47 -7.96 3.05
CA LEU A 71 -6.06 -9.35 2.80
C LEU A 71 -6.00 -9.67 1.31
N GLY A 72 -7.04 -9.29 0.56
CA GLY A 72 -7.10 -9.52 -0.88
C GLY A 72 -6.01 -8.75 -1.65
N GLY A 73 -5.81 -7.49 -1.27
CA GLY A 73 -4.84 -6.56 -1.85
C GLY A 73 -3.44 -6.58 -1.25
N ALA A 74 -3.23 -7.32 -0.16
CA ALA A 74 -2.01 -7.25 0.63
C ALA A 74 -1.68 -5.83 1.15
N SER A 75 -2.69 -4.97 1.35
CA SER A 75 -2.51 -3.69 2.06
C SER A 75 -2.25 -3.88 3.55
N ILE A 76 -2.46 -5.08 4.10
CA ILE A 76 -2.17 -5.41 5.50
C ILE A 76 -0.68 -5.19 5.87
N TYR A 77 0.23 -5.29 4.89
CA TYR A 77 1.66 -5.04 5.10
C TYR A 77 1.98 -3.54 5.25
N THR A 78 1.11 -2.65 4.77
CA THR A 78 1.22 -1.22 5.08
C THR A 78 0.71 -0.92 6.48
N LEU A 79 -0.31 -1.66 6.92
CA LEU A 79 -0.96 -1.47 8.21
C LEU A 79 -0.16 -2.05 9.39
N PHE A 80 0.43 -3.24 9.22
CA PHE A 80 1.13 -4.00 10.27
C PHE A 80 2.58 -4.35 9.94
N GLY A 81 3.04 -4.07 8.72
CA GLY A 81 4.40 -4.31 8.27
C GLY A 81 5.14 -3.00 8.01
N THR A 82 6.09 -3.03 7.09
CA THR A 82 6.91 -1.87 6.72
C THR A 82 6.77 -1.50 5.24
N LYS A 83 5.61 -1.82 4.64
CA LYS A 83 5.31 -1.42 3.27
C LYS A 83 4.82 0.04 3.27
N PRO A 84 5.48 0.98 2.58
CA PRO A 84 5.14 2.40 2.71
C PRO A 84 3.74 2.72 2.17
N ILE A 85 3.47 2.30 0.94
CA ILE A 85 2.20 2.55 0.25
C ILE A 85 1.65 1.24 -0.32
N SER A 86 0.33 1.07 -0.22
CA SER A 86 -0.42 0.06 -0.97
C SER A 86 -1.53 0.72 -1.77
N ALA A 87 -1.90 0.08 -2.88
CA ALA A 87 -2.89 0.59 -3.81
C ALA A 87 -3.81 -0.54 -4.26
N GLU A 88 -5.08 -0.24 -4.40
CA GLU A 88 -6.09 -1.09 -5.02
C GLU A 88 -6.84 -0.33 -6.10
N MET A 89 -7.35 -1.07 -7.08
CA MET A 89 -8.16 -0.48 -8.14
C MET A 89 -9.59 -0.29 -7.67
N LEU A 90 -10.10 0.93 -7.82
CA LEU A 90 -11.49 1.30 -7.58
C LEU A 90 -12.17 1.46 -8.94
N ILE A 91 -13.21 0.66 -9.18
CA ILE A 91 -13.97 0.69 -10.43
C ILE A 91 -15.34 1.30 -10.13
N PHE A 92 -15.62 2.44 -10.75
CA PHE A 92 -16.92 3.14 -10.67
C PHE A 92 -17.73 3.02 -11.97
N ALA A 93 -17.22 2.25 -12.94
CA ALA A 93 -17.95 1.94 -14.16
C ALA A 93 -19.16 1.05 -13.86
N THR A 94 -20.24 1.20 -14.62
CA THR A 94 -21.34 0.23 -14.60
C THR A 94 -20.96 -1.07 -15.29
N GLU A 95 -21.77 -2.11 -15.08
CA GLU A 95 -21.57 -3.39 -15.75
C GLU A 95 -21.58 -3.23 -17.27
N GLU A 96 -22.53 -2.46 -17.79
CA GLU A 96 -22.67 -2.17 -19.21
C GLU A 96 -21.47 -1.41 -19.76
N GLU A 97 -20.95 -0.42 -19.02
CA GLU A 97 -19.76 0.33 -19.41
C GLU A 97 -18.53 -0.60 -19.51
N CYS A 98 -18.35 -1.51 -18.55
CA CYS A 98 -17.27 -2.50 -18.58
C CYS A 98 -17.43 -3.53 -19.71
N GLN A 99 -18.65 -4.00 -19.96
CA GLN A 99 -18.95 -4.88 -21.10
C GLN A 99 -18.62 -4.18 -22.42
N GLN A 100 -19.05 -2.94 -22.60
CA GLN A 100 -18.76 -2.15 -23.80
C GLN A 100 -17.25 -1.92 -23.99
N SER A 101 -16.53 -1.58 -22.92
CA SER A 101 -15.07 -1.43 -22.97
C SER A 101 -14.39 -2.72 -23.42
N THR A 102 -14.81 -3.86 -22.86
CA THR A 102 -14.31 -5.18 -23.26
C THR A 102 -14.61 -5.47 -24.72
N LEU A 103 -15.85 -5.22 -25.18
CA LEU A 103 -16.25 -5.45 -26.56
C LEU A 103 -15.41 -4.62 -27.55
N ARG A 104 -15.15 -3.35 -27.24
CA ARG A 104 -14.30 -2.48 -28.07
C ARG A 104 -12.86 -2.97 -28.14
N TYR A 105 -12.30 -3.44 -27.02
CA TYR A 105 -10.96 -4.03 -26.99
C TYR A 105 -10.89 -5.30 -27.87
N LEU A 106 -11.82 -6.24 -27.68
CA LEU A 106 -11.86 -7.48 -28.45
C LEU A 106 -12.03 -7.23 -29.95
N GLU A 107 -12.83 -6.24 -30.33
CA GLU A 107 -12.98 -5.82 -31.72
C GLU A 107 -11.68 -5.23 -32.30
N LYS A 108 -11.00 -4.36 -31.55
CA LYS A 108 -9.72 -3.76 -31.94
C LYS A 108 -8.64 -4.81 -32.15
N GLU A 109 -8.56 -5.82 -31.28
CA GLU A 109 -7.59 -6.91 -31.38
C GLU A 109 -8.02 -8.01 -32.39
N GLY A 110 -9.17 -7.85 -33.04
CA GLY A 110 -9.68 -8.83 -34.01
C GLY A 110 -10.11 -10.17 -33.42
N ILE A 111 -10.31 -10.24 -32.10
CA ILE A 111 -10.69 -11.46 -31.36
C ILE A 111 -12.16 -11.78 -31.63
N LYS A 112 -12.44 -12.98 -32.15
CA LYS A 112 -13.77 -13.40 -32.64
C LYS A 112 -14.15 -14.80 -32.16
N GLY A 113 -15.42 -15.15 -32.36
CA GLY A 113 -15.96 -16.49 -32.07
C GLY A 113 -15.83 -16.87 -30.60
N LYS A 114 -15.41 -18.12 -30.35
CA LYS A 114 -15.35 -18.71 -29.01
C LYS A 114 -14.43 -17.96 -28.06
N GLU A 115 -13.29 -17.46 -28.55
CA GLU A 115 -12.34 -16.68 -27.74
C GLU A 115 -12.97 -15.37 -27.23
N ARG A 116 -13.76 -14.70 -28.08
CA ARG A 116 -14.51 -13.50 -27.70
C ARG A 116 -15.54 -13.80 -26.61
N GLU A 117 -16.28 -14.90 -26.74
CA GLU A 117 -17.27 -15.33 -25.76
C GLU A 117 -16.63 -15.70 -24.42
N GLU A 118 -15.50 -16.41 -24.45
CA GLU A 118 -14.71 -16.75 -23.26
C GLU A 118 -14.17 -15.48 -22.59
N ALA A 119 -13.63 -14.53 -23.35
CA ALA A 119 -13.14 -13.26 -22.84
C ALA A 119 -14.25 -12.40 -22.23
N LEU A 120 -15.43 -12.32 -22.85
CA LEU A 120 -16.59 -11.62 -22.29
C LEU A 120 -17.10 -12.30 -21.02
N SER A 121 -17.15 -13.64 -21.00
CA SER A 121 -17.51 -14.40 -19.79
C SER A 121 -16.52 -14.15 -18.65
N LEU A 122 -15.23 -13.98 -18.97
CA LEU A 122 -14.19 -13.67 -17.99
C LEU A 122 -14.27 -12.22 -17.51
N SER A 123 -14.44 -11.24 -18.40
CA SER A 123 -14.59 -9.83 -18.00
C SER A 123 -15.80 -9.63 -17.09
N MET A 124 -16.90 -10.32 -17.40
CA MET A 124 -18.10 -10.36 -16.57
C MET A 124 -17.91 -11.03 -15.22
N LYS A 125 -16.97 -11.97 -15.09
CA LYS A 125 -16.60 -12.54 -13.79
C LYS A 125 -15.67 -11.62 -13.00
N CYS A 126 -14.90 -10.78 -13.68
CA CYS A 126 -14.04 -9.78 -13.06
C CYS A 126 -14.84 -8.56 -12.60
N PHE A 127 -15.91 -8.21 -13.31
CA PHE A 127 -16.93 -7.27 -12.86
C PHE A 127 -17.80 -7.94 -11.80
N ARG A 128 -17.27 -7.96 -10.58
CA ARG A 128 -18.03 -8.37 -9.42
C ARG A 128 -19.12 -7.32 -9.19
N GLU A 129 -20.25 -7.73 -8.63
CA GLU A 129 -21.09 -6.86 -7.78
C GLU A 129 -20.30 -6.46 -6.51
N ASP A 130 -19.06 -5.98 -6.68
CA ASP A 130 -18.23 -5.57 -5.57
C ASP A 130 -18.67 -4.17 -5.19
N ASP A 131 -19.40 -4.10 -4.09
CA ASP A 131 -19.56 -2.86 -3.35
C ASP A 131 -18.22 -2.33 -2.82
N PHE A 132 -17.07 -2.90 -3.19
CA PHE A 132 -15.73 -2.44 -2.81
C PHE A 132 -15.52 -0.94 -3.04
N SER A 133 -15.78 -0.42 -4.24
CA SER A 133 -15.64 1.01 -4.53
C SER A 133 -16.62 1.87 -3.72
N LYS A 134 -17.84 1.36 -3.46
CA LYS A 134 -18.84 2.05 -2.62
C LYS A 134 -18.42 2.04 -1.14
N ASN A 135 -17.92 0.91 -0.67
CA ASN A 135 -17.45 0.71 0.70
C ASN A 135 -16.15 1.47 0.96
N TRP A 136 -15.32 1.68 -0.07
CA TRP A 136 -14.20 2.62 -0.01
C TRP A 136 -14.71 4.03 0.31
N GLU A 137 -15.66 4.56 -0.45
CA GLU A 137 -16.19 5.92 -0.20
C GLU A 137 -16.87 6.02 1.19
N LYS A 138 -17.63 4.99 1.61
CA LYS A 138 -18.17 4.90 2.98
C LYS A 138 -17.04 4.92 4.02
N TRP A 139 -15.99 4.14 3.80
CA TRP A 139 -14.83 4.08 4.68
C TRP A 139 -14.12 5.43 4.78
N ILE A 140 -13.84 6.11 3.68
CA ILE A 140 -13.19 7.43 3.70
C ILE A 140 -14.03 8.44 4.48
N SER A 141 -15.34 8.47 4.24
CA SER A 141 -16.27 9.33 4.97
C SER A 141 -16.24 9.06 6.48
N PHE A 142 -16.25 7.79 6.87
CA PHE A 142 -16.12 7.38 8.27
C PHE A 142 -14.75 7.73 8.87
N PHE A 143 -13.67 7.39 8.17
CA PHE A 143 -12.29 7.52 8.62
C PHE A 143 -11.87 8.99 8.82
N ASN A 144 -12.41 9.92 8.05
CA ASN A 144 -12.12 11.35 8.19
C ASN A 144 -12.51 11.93 9.56
N GLN A 145 -13.32 11.22 10.34
CA GLN A 145 -13.63 11.56 11.73
C GLN A 145 -12.47 11.27 12.70
N TYR A 146 -11.43 10.56 12.24
CA TYR A 146 -10.23 10.18 13.00
C TYR A 146 -8.99 10.85 12.39
N PRO A 147 -8.72 12.13 12.67
CA PRO A 147 -7.64 12.87 12.01
C PRO A 147 -6.23 12.52 12.53
N LYS A 148 -6.11 11.77 13.64
CA LYS A 148 -4.82 11.50 14.33
C LYS A 148 -4.24 10.13 14.02
N THR A 149 -4.38 9.68 12.79
CA THR A 149 -3.98 8.35 12.38
C THR A 149 -2.63 8.43 11.65
N PRO A 150 -1.74 7.43 11.80
CA PRO A 150 -0.46 7.42 11.09
C PRO A 150 -0.63 6.97 9.63
N PHE A 151 -1.86 6.95 9.12
CA PHE A 151 -2.23 6.46 7.80
C PHE A 151 -2.96 7.54 7.01
N LEU A 152 -2.57 7.71 5.75
CA LEU A 152 -3.29 8.55 4.80
C LEU A 152 -4.01 7.66 3.81
N PHE A 153 -5.28 7.95 3.57
CA PHE A 153 -6.01 7.39 2.46
C PHE A 153 -6.19 8.47 1.40
N ALA A 154 -5.93 8.10 0.15
CA ALA A 154 -6.06 8.98 -1.00
C ALA A 154 -6.60 8.18 -2.19
N LYS A 155 -7.27 8.85 -3.11
CA LYS A 155 -7.56 8.30 -4.44
C LYS A 155 -6.81 9.13 -5.47
N HIS A 156 -6.21 8.45 -6.45
CA HIS A 156 -5.55 9.11 -7.57
C HIS A 156 -6.20 8.67 -8.87
N PRO A 157 -6.36 9.58 -9.84
CA PRO A 157 -6.94 9.25 -11.13
C PRO A 157 -6.02 8.28 -11.88
N THR A 158 -6.62 7.35 -12.63
CA THR A 158 -5.89 6.57 -13.62
C THR A 158 -6.11 7.17 -15.01
N LEU A 159 -5.67 6.48 -16.06
CA LEU A 159 -5.95 6.87 -17.44
C LEU A 159 -7.45 6.84 -17.80
N SER A 160 -8.29 6.18 -17.00
CA SER A 160 -9.74 6.13 -17.19
C SER A 160 -10.44 6.92 -16.10
N GLU A 161 -11.37 7.81 -16.48
CA GLU A 161 -12.19 8.59 -15.54
C GLU A 161 -13.03 7.73 -14.57
N LYS A 162 -13.32 6.48 -14.99
CA LYS A 162 -14.14 5.52 -14.22
C LYS A 162 -13.31 4.57 -13.36
N VAL A 163 -11.98 4.63 -13.50
CA VAL A 163 -11.06 3.78 -12.75
C VAL A 163 -10.13 4.67 -11.94
N TRP A 164 -10.15 4.46 -10.64
CA TRP A 164 -9.30 5.19 -9.71
C TRP A 164 -8.37 4.21 -9.01
N SER A 165 -7.28 4.72 -8.48
CA SER A 165 -6.40 3.93 -7.63
C SER A 165 -6.55 4.43 -6.19
N GLY A 166 -7.17 3.60 -5.35
CA GLY A 166 -7.35 3.84 -3.93
C GLY A 166 -6.10 3.42 -3.16
N HIS A 167 -5.49 4.35 -2.44
CA HIS A 167 -4.22 4.16 -1.77
C HIS A 167 -4.33 4.27 -0.25
N ILE A 168 -3.55 3.47 0.45
CA ILE A 168 -3.18 3.69 1.85
C ILE A 168 -1.68 3.93 1.94
N ALA A 169 -1.27 4.99 2.64
CA ALA A 169 0.11 5.30 2.93
C ALA A 169 0.34 5.29 4.45
N ASN A 170 1.36 4.56 4.90
CA ASN A 170 1.89 4.70 6.25
C ASN A 170 2.83 5.91 6.26
N VAL A 171 2.47 6.96 7.01
CA VAL A 171 3.16 8.26 6.98
C VAL A 171 4.64 8.10 7.33
N GLN A 172 4.95 7.34 8.37
CA GLN A 172 6.33 7.17 8.85
C GLN A 172 7.17 6.39 7.83
N GLU A 173 6.66 5.27 7.33
CA GLU A 173 7.38 4.44 6.36
C GLU A 173 7.56 5.16 5.02
N THR A 174 6.60 6.01 4.64
CA THR A 174 6.68 6.82 3.42
C THR A 174 7.76 7.90 3.54
N ILE A 175 7.76 8.68 4.62
CA ILE A 175 8.80 9.69 4.89
C ILE A 175 10.18 9.03 4.91
N TRP A 176 10.32 7.91 5.63
CA TRP A 176 11.59 7.19 5.74
C TRP A 176 12.08 6.69 4.37
N THR A 177 11.18 6.14 3.56
CA THR A 177 11.50 5.65 2.21
C THR A 177 11.96 6.78 1.30
N LEU A 178 11.25 7.91 1.31
CA LEU A 178 11.60 9.11 0.55
C LEU A 178 12.95 9.69 1.00
N GLN A 179 13.20 9.80 2.31
CA GLN A 179 14.48 10.26 2.85
C GLN A 179 15.64 9.34 2.45
N LYS A 180 15.46 8.03 2.58
CA LYS A 180 16.47 7.02 2.24
C LYS A 180 16.85 7.06 0.76
N HIS A 181 15.89 7.38 -0.12
CA HIS A 181 16.07 7.41 -1.57
C HIS A 181 16.04 8.83 -2.15
N TYR A 182 16.28 9.84 -1.32
CA TYR A 182 16.05 11.25 -1.67
C TYR A 182 16.80 11.69 -2.94
N ASP A 183 18.11 11.41 -3.04
CA ASP A 183 18.92 11.81 -4.20
C ASP A 183 18.43 11.17 -5.51
N LEU A 184 17.93 9.93 -5.44
CA LEU A 184 17.35 9.24 -6.57
C LEU A 184 16.04 9.90 -7.01
N PHE A 185 15.13 10.18 -6.08
CA PHE A 185 13.87 10.86 -6.39
C PHE A 185 14.13 12.25 -6.97
N LYS A 186 15.02 13.04 -6.36
CA LYS A 186 15.40 14.36 -6.85
C LYS A 186 15.94 14.31 -8.28
N LYS A 187 16.77 13.31 -8.59
CA LYS A 187 17.31 13.09 -9.93
C LYS A 187 16.21 12.74 -10.94
N GLU A 188 15.36 11.77 -10.63
CA GLU A 188 14.33 11.27 -11.55
C GLU A 188 13.17 12.26 -11.75
N LEU A 189 12.86 13.08 -10.74
CA LEU A 189 11.82 14.12 -10.79
C LEU A 189 12.33 15.45 -11.36
N GLY A 190 13.63 15.73 -11.27
CA GLY A 190 14.23 16.97 -11.76
C GLY A 190 14.05 18.19 -10.86
N PHE A 191 13.52 18.03 -9.64
CA PHE A 191 13.34 19.11 -8.67
C PHE A 191 13.57 18.61 -7.23
N ASP A 192 13.83 19.58 -6.34
CA ASP A 192 14.00 19.36 -4.90
C ASP A 192 12.64 19.30 -4.20
N PHE A 193 12.52 18.49 -3.13
CA PHE A 193 11.28 18.32 -2.38
C PHE A 193 11.57 18.05 -0.90
N ASP A 194 10.61 18.33 -0.02
CA ASP A 194 10.70 17.95 1.40
C ASP A 194 9.89 16.66 1.64
N PRO A 195 10.51 15.54 2.08
CA PRO A 195 9.83 14.26 2.27
C PRO A 195 8.60 14.31 3.18
N VAL A 196 8.61 15.16 4.21
CA VAL A 196 7.47 15.32 5.13
C VAL A 196 6.32 16.03 4.40
N SER A 197 6.62 17.15 3.75
CA SER A 197 5.64 17.96 3.02
C SER A 197 4.96 17.17 1.92
N VAL A 198 5.71 16.46 1.07
CA VAL A 198 5.11 15.66 -0.02
C VAL A 198 4.32 14.46 0.51
N THR A 199 4.73 13.87 1.65
CA THR A 199 3.93 12.81 2.28
C THR A 199 2.59 13.34 2.78
N MET A 200 2.54 14.53 3.36
CA MET A 200 1.28 15.14 3.78
C MET A 200 0.42 15.61 2.59
N ASP A 201 1.05 15.98 1.48
CA ASP A 201 0.40 16.28 0.20
C ASP A 201 -0.14 15.02 -0.51
N PHE A 202 0.03 13.82 0.05
CA PHE A 202 -0.46 12.57 -0.55
C PHE A 202 -1.98 12.56 -0.81
N LYS A 203 -2.75 13.27 0.01
CA LYS A 203 -4.21 13.39 -0.17
C LYS A 203 -4.61 14.34 -1.30
N ASN A 204 -3.68 15.12 -1.83
CA ASN A 204 -3.93 16.04 -2.92
C ASN A 204 -3.89 15.28 -4.24
N GLU A 205 -5.07 15.10 -4.85
CA GLU A 205 -5.22 14.43 -6.14
C GLU A 205 -4.42 15.14 -7.25
N ASP A 206 -4.17 16.44 -7.06
CA ASP A 206 -3.43 17.27 -7.99
C ASP A 206 -1.93 17.35 -7.77
N SER A 207 -1.38 16.65 -6.79
CA SER A 207 0.04 16.67 -6.46
C SER A 207 0.93 16.29 -7.66
N ASP A 208 1.70 17.25 -8.16
CA ASP A 208 2.67 17.03 -9.24
C ASP A 208 3.73 16.00 -8.85
N PHE A 209 4.13 15.99 -7.56
CA PHE A 209 5.07 15.02 -7.04
C PHE A 209 4.54 13.59 -7.19
N TRP A 210 3.33 13.31 -6.71
CA TRP A 210 2.76 11.96 -6.75
C TRP A 210 2.37 11.52 -8.17
N LYS A 211 1.89 12.44 -9.01
CA LYS A 211 1.65 12.16 -10.45
C LYS A 211 2.93 11.70 -11.15
N GLN A 212 4.07 12.33 -10.88
CA GLN A 212 5.37 11.93 -11.44
C GLN A 212 5.91 10.64 -10.81
N VAL A 213 5.76 10.44 -9.51
CA VAL A 213 6.16 9.18 -8.84
C VAL A 213 5.40 7.99 -9.43
N PHE A 214 4.08 8.09 -9.59
CA PHE A 214 3.23 7.01 -10.09
C PHE A 214 3.34 6.75 -11.60
N SER A 215 3.88 7.70 -12.36
CA SER A 215 4.21 7.49 -13.78
C SER A 215 5.62 6.93 -14.00
N ASN A 216 6.46 6.89 -12.97
CA ASN A 216 7.80 6.32 -13.02
C ASN A 216 7.86 4.97 -12.29
N HIS A 217 8.06 3.88 -13.04
CA HIS A 217 8.03 2.51 -12.48
C HIS A 217 9.11 2.27 -11.41
N LEU A 218 10.28 2.90 -11.55
CA LEU A 218 11.35 2.81 -10.55
C LEU A 218 10.91 3.46 -9.22
N LEU A 219 10.39 4.69 -9.27
CA LEU A 219 9.96 5.40 -8.06
C LEU A 219 8.74 4.72 -7.42
N THR A 220 7.77 4.31 -8.25
CA THR A 220 6.58 3.55 -7.82
C THR A 220 6.96 2.27 -7.08
N GLY A 221 7.86 1.46 -7.65
CA GLY A 221 8.28 0.21 -7.02
C GLY A 221 8.97 0.43 -5.66
N ILE A 222 9.71 1.53 -5.52
CA ILE A 222 10.35 1.89 -4.25
C ILE A 222 9.30 2.26 -3.20
N VAL A 223 8.33 3.13 -3.51
CA VAL A 223 7.28 3.53 -2.55
C VAL A 223 6.31 2.40 -2.22
N TYR A 224 6.16 1.41 -3.11
CA TYR A 224 5.43 0.17 -2.82
C TYR A 224 6.25 -0.85 -2.04
N GLY A 225 7.48 -0.50 -1.65
CA GLY A 225 8.32 -1.30 -0.75
C GLY A 225 8.97 -2.51 -1.43
N PHE A 226 9.15 -2.48 -2.75
CA PHE A 226 9.83 -3.56 -3.49
C PHE A 226 11.35 -3.41 -3.55
N GLY A 227 11.87 -2.31 -3.00
CA GLY A 227 13.30 -2.03 -2.94
C GLY A 227 13.88 -1.57 -4.27
N TYR A 228 15.00 -0.85 -4.19
CA TYR A 228 15.65 -0.22 -5.33
C TYR A 228 15.99 -1.19 -6.46
N LYS A 229 16.64 -2.33 -6.15
CA LYS A 229 17.12 -3.28 -7.16
C LYS A 229 15.99 -3.87 -8.01
N ASN A 230 14.94 -4.40 -7.37
CA ASN A 230 13.79 -4.95 -8.10
C ASN A 230 13.06 -3.87 -8.89
N SER A 231 12.93 -2.66 -8.32
CA SER A 231 12.24 -1.55 -8.98
C SER A 231 13.02 -1.06 -10.22
N TYR A 232 14.35 -1.06 -10.15
CA TYR A 232 15.24 -0.71 -11.27
C TYR A 232 15.14 -1.72 -12.41
N PHE A 233 15.23 -3.02 -12.12
CA PHE A 233 15.10 -4.03 -13.17
C PHE A 233 13.69 -4.11 -13.76
N PHE A 234 12.67 -3.86 -12.94
CA PHE A 234 11.30 -3.75 -13.44
C PHE A 234 11.13 -2.56 -14.39
N ASP A 235 11.64 -1.39 -14.03
CA ASP A 235 11.61 -0.20 -14.89
C ASP A 235 12.34 -0.43 -16.22
N LEU A 236 13.51 -1.07 -16.19
CA LEU A 236 14.23 -1.45 -17.41
C LEU A 236 13.43 -2.40 -18.30
N LEU A 237 12.79 -3.41 -17.70
CA LEU A 237 11.94 -4.34 -18.42
C LEU A 237 10.77 -3.62 -19.11
N MET A 238 10.06 -2.74 -18.39
CA MET A 238 8.93 -1.98 -18.95
C MET A 238 9.38 -1.06 -20.09
N LYS A 239 10.56 -0.42 -19.97
CA LYS A 239 11.14 0.39 -21.05
C LYS A 239 11.48 -0.44 -22.29
N LEU A 240 12.02 -1.65 -22.11
CA LEU A 240 12.32 -2.57 -23.21
C LEU A 240 11.03 -3.04 -23.91
N GLU A 241 10.01 -3.44 -23.14
CA GLU A 241 8.70 -3.84 -23.66
C GLU A 241 8.04 -2.71 -24.47
N ASN A 242 8.10 -1.46 -23.98
CA ASN A 242 7.56 -0.29 -24.69
C ASN A 242 8.36 0.06 -25.96
N SER A 243 9.63 -0.30 -26.04
CA SER A 243 10.48 -0.04 -27.22
C SER A 243 10.38 -1.13 -28.29
N SER A 244 9.93 -2.33 -27.92
CA SER A 244 9.78 -3.45 -28.82
C SER A 244 8.35 -3.49 -29.36
N GLU A 245 8.16 -3.07 -30.62
CA GLU A 245 6.86 -3.20 -31.31
C GLU A 245 6.40 -4.67 -31.48
N THR A 246 7.21 -5.67 -31.08
CA THR A 246 7.07 -7.07 -31.51
C THR A 246 7.12 -8.13 -30.41
N LEU A 247 7.32 -7.76 -29.15
CA LEU A 247 7.34 -8.75 -28.06
C LEU A 247 6.05 -8.65 -27.25
N SER A 248 4.96 -9.18 -27.80
CA SER A 248 3.85 -9.62 -26.95
C SER A 248 4.39 -10.77 -26.10
N PRO A 249 4.57 -10.60 -24.77
CA PRO A 249 4.94 -11.72 -23.94
C PRO A 249 3.78 -12.72 -24.05
N PRO A 250 4.05 -14.04 -24.18
CA PRO A 250 3.00 -15.01 -24.04
C PRO A 250 2.46 -14.86 -22.62
N LEU A 251 1.24 -14.31 -22.51
CA LEU A 251 0.43 -14.21 -21.29
C LEU A 251 0.03 -15.63 -20.84
N THR A 252 1.02 -16.46 -20.56
CA THR A 252 0.87 -17.75 -19.88
C THR A 252 0.90 -17.52 -18.38
N SER A 253 0.24 -16.45 -17.90
CA SER A 253 -0.26 -16.50 -16.54
C SER A 253 -1.34 -17.57 -16.56
N LYS A 254 -1.02 -18.79 -16.12
CA LYS A 254 -2.04 -19.72 -15.64
C LYS A 254 -2.77 -18.98 -14.54
N THR A 255 -3.80 -18.23 -14.91
CA THR A 255 -4.81 -17.70 -14.01
C THR A 255 -5.41 -18.94 -13.38
N GLN A 256 -4.89 -19.31 -12.21
CA GLN A 256 -5.55 -20.29 -11.35
C GLN A 256 -6.99 -19.81 -11.24
N GLY A 257 -7.89 -20.53 -11.91
CA GLY A 257 -9.30 -20.18 -11.99
C GLY A 257 -9.82 -20.03 -10.58
N ARG A 258 -9.97 -18.77 -10.15
CA ARG A 258 -10.62 -18.45 -8.89
C ARG A 258 -12.10 -18.75 -9.11
N SER A 259 -12.56 -19.84 -8.52
CA SER A 259 -13.96 -20.26 -8.56
C SER A 259 -14.86 -19.16 -8.01
N LYS A 260 -16.06 -19.05 -8.59
CA LYS A 260 -17.16 -18.08 -8.37
C LYS A 260 -17.72 -17.93 -6.94
N GLY A 261 -17.01 -18.36 -5.89
CA GLY A 261 -17.46 -18.17 -4.50
C GLY A 261 -17.18 -16.75 -4.02
N SER A 262 -18.03 -16.21 -3.15
CA SER A 262 -17.71 -15.02 -2.37
C SER A 262 -16.29 -15.15 -1.84
N PHE A 263 -15.43 -14.17 -2.16
CA PHE A 263 -14.04 -14.19 -1.71
C PHE A 263 -14.02 -13.87 -0.22
N LEU A 264 -14.34 -14.88 0.59
CA LEU A 264 -14.05 -14.87 2.01
C LEU A 264 -12.53 -14.92 2.15
N TYR A 265 -11.89 -13.75 2.06
CA TYR A 265 -10.48 -13.63 2.36
C TYR A 265 -10.28 -13.90 3.85
N THR A 266 -9.55 -14.95 4.17
CA THR A 266 -9.16 -15.30 5.54
C THR A 266 -7.68 -15.01 5.75
N LEU A 267 -7.23 -14.91 7.00
CA LEU A 267 -5.80 -14.76 7.30
C LEU A 267 -4.97 -15.98 6.85
N ALA A 268 -5.60 -17.16 6.75
CA ALA A 268 -4.97 -18.35 6.18
C ALA A 268 -4.59 -18.15 4.70
N ASP A 269 -5.36 -17.33 3.98
CA ASP A 269 -5.12 -16.99 2.58
C ASP A 269 -4.18 -15.79 2.38
N LEU A 270 -3.65 -15.19 3.47
CA LEU A 270 -2.81 -14.01 3.39
C LEU A 270 -1.61 -14.25 2.47
N ARG A 271 -1.62 -13.58 1.31
CA ARG A 271 -0.57 -13.67 0.30
C ARG A 271 0.55 -12.70 0.60
N LEU A 272 1.73 -12.98 0.06
CA LEU A 272 2.80 -11.98 0.00
C LEU A 272 2.38 -10.87 -0.99
N PRO A 273 2.91 -9.65 -0.83
CA PRO A 273 2.76 -8.61 -1.85
C PRO A 273 3.19 -9.17 -3.20
N ARG A 274 2.40 -8.91 -4.25
CA ARG A 274 2.73 -9.39 -5.59
C ARG A 274 3.83 -8.51 -6.16
N PHE A 275 4.98 -9.11 -6.44
CA PHE A 275 6.06 -8.47 -7.18
C PHE A 275 6.85 -9.51 -7.98
N ARG A 276 7.59 -9.04 -8.99
CA ARG A 276 8.54 -9.84 -9.75
C ARG A 276 9.91 -9.70 -9.09
N SER A 277 10.45 -10.80 -8.58
CA SER A 277 11.84 -10.87 -8.12
C SER A 277 12.77 -10.91 -9.32
N PHE A 278 13.83 -10.09 -9.28
CA PHE A 278 14.91 -10.09 -10.27
C PHE A 278 16.22 -10.66 -9.73
N GLU A 279 16.21 -11.24 -8.52
CA GLU A 279 17.34 -12.03 -8.06
C GLU A 279 17.49 -13.33 -8.86
N THR A 280 18.75 -13.70 -9.13
CA THR A 280 19.11 -14.94 -9.84
C THR A 280 18.64 -16.19 -9.10
N LEU A 281 18.60 -16.12 -7.77
CA LEU A 281 18.06 -17.16 -6.90
C LEU A 281 16.85 -16.58 -6.15
N PHE A 282 15.65 -17.03 -6.52
CA PHE A 282 14.38 -16.54 -5.96
C PHE A 282 14.31 -16.61 -4.43
N ASN A 283 15.00 -17.58 -3.81
CA ASN A 283 15.04 -17.77 -2.36
C ASN A 283 16.01 -16.84 -1.63
N GLU A 284 16.73 -15.97 -2.35
CA GLU A 284 17.72 -15.06 -1.79
C GLU A 284 17.31 -13.59 -1.92
N ASP A 285 16.11 -13.30 -2.44
CA ASP A 285 15.60 -11.93 -2.51
C ASP A 285 15.33 -11.38 -1.10
N PRO A 286 16.11 -10.38 -0.62
CA PRO A 286 15.94 -9.85 0.73
C PRO A 286 14.56 -9.23 0.96
N VAL A 287 13.92 -8.74 -0.11
CA VAL A 287 12.56 -8.17 -0.07
C VAL A 287 11.54 -9.29 0.11
N LEU A 288 11.73 -10.42 -0.56
CA LEU A 288 10.88 -11.59 -0.39
C LEU A 288 10.96 -12.14 1.04
N GLU A 289 12.19 -12.33 1.54
CA GLU A 289 12.42 -12.84 2.89
C GLU A 289 11.86 -11.90 3.96
N LYS A 290 12.04 -10.59 3.79
CA LYS A 290 11.40 -9.57 4.61
C LYS A 290 9.88 -9.77 4.68
N TYR A 291 9.19 -9.88 3.55
CA TYR A 291 7.73 -10.04 3.55
C TYR A 291 7.28 -11.43 4.06
N LYS A 292 8.08 -12.48 3.91
CA LYS A 292 7.80 -13.78 4.54
C LYS A 292 7.81 -13.66 6.07
N LEU A 293 8.77 -12.94 6.63
CA LEU A 293 8.86 -12.66 8.07
C LEU A 293 7.69 -11.80 8.55
N GLU A 294 7.40 -10.70 7.86
CA GLU A 294 6.26 -9.84 8.20
C GLU A 294 4.93 -10.60 8.13
N ARG A 295 4.73 -11.45 7.12
CA ARG A 295 3.52 -12.28 7.02
C ARG A 295 3.36 -13.18 8.24
N LYS A 296 4.45 -13.79 8.71
CA LYS A 296 4.43 -14.61 9.94
C LYS A 296 4.03 -13.76 11.14
N MET A 297 4.67 -12.60 11.33
CA MET A 297 4.33 -11.68 12.43
C MET A 297 2.87 -11.22 12.40
N ILE A 298 2.34 -10.91 11.20
CA ILE A 298 0.95 -10.50 11.01
C ILE A 298 0.00 -11.65 11.40
N ARG A 299 0.29 -12.89 10.98
CA ARG A 299 -0.50 -14.07 11.35
C ARG A 299 -0.40 -14.43 12.83
N ASP A 300 0.72 -14.15 13.47
CA ASP A 300 0.88 -14.36 14.92
C ASP A 300 0.10 -13.29 15.72
N LYS A 301 0.00 -12.07 15.20
CA LYS A 301 -0.72 -10.94 15.84
C LYS A 301 -2.23 -10.99 15.61
N LEU A 302 -2.67 -11.48 14.46
CA LEU A 302 -4.07 -11.46 14.01
C LEU A 302 -4.63 -12.87 13.87
N ASN A 303 -5.90 -13.04 14.21
CA ASN A 303 -6.69 -14.21 13.86
C ASN A 303 -8.05 -13.77 13.33
N ASP A 304 -8.81 -14.67 12.69
CA ASP A 304 -10.05 -14.28 12.02
C ASP A 304 -11.09 -13.73 13.03
N SER A 305 -11.06 -14.17 14.29
CA SER A 305 -11.98 -13.68 15.33
C SER A 305 -11.70 -12.27 15.85
N ASN A 306 -10.48 -11.75 15.65
CA ASN A 306 -10.10 -10.40 16.09
C ASN A 306 -9.67 -9.48 14.94
N PHE A 307 -9.74 -9.95 13.68
CA PHE A 307 -9.27 -9.23 12.51
C PHE A 307 -9.89 -7.83 12.41
N PHE A 308 -11.22 -7.74 12.41
CA PHE A 308 -11.94 -6.46 12.33
C PHE A 308 -11.49 -5.51 13.44
N LYS A 309 -11.58 -5.97 14.70
CA LYS A 309 -11.20 -5.19 15.89
C LYS A 309 -9.77 -4.65 15.82
N MET A 310 -8.82 -5.48 15.38
CA MET A 310 -7.41 -5.10 15.32
C MET A 310 -7.10 -4.16 14.16
N VAL A 311 -7.70 -4.37 12.99
CA VAL A 311 -7.58 -3.45 11.84
C VAL A 311 -8.21 -2.11 12.18
N PHE A 312 -9.41 -2.12 12.75
CA PHE A 312 -10.10 -0.92 13.20
C PHE A 312 -9.25 -0.14 14.20
N LEU A 313 -8.76 -0.80 15.27
CA LEU A 313 -7.86 -0.20 16.26
C LEU A 313 -6.61 0.40 15.64
N GLN A 314 -5.98 -0.31 14.71
CA GLN A 314 -4.75 0.18 14.08
C GLN A 314 -5.03 1.42 13.22
N LEU A 315 -6.19 1.47 12.57
CA LEU A 315 -6.59 2.59 11.71
C LEU A 315 -7.06 3.79 12.52
N THR A 316 -7.87 3.61 13.57
CA THR A 316 -8.54 4.72 14.29
C THR A 316 -7.88 5.08 15.61
N GLY A 317 -7.08 4.19 16.19
CA GLY A 317 -6.57 4.30 17.56
C GLY A 317 -7.59 3.91 18.63
N GLU A 318 -8.79 3.46 18.26
CA GLU A 318 -9.89 3.12 19.16
C GLU A 318 -10.38 1.68 18.95
N LEU A 319 -10.82 1.01 20.01
CA LEU A 319 -11.51 -0.28 19.87
C LEU A 319 -12.95 -0.03 19.42
N PRO A 320 -13.55 -0.83 18.52
CA PRO A 320 -14.98 -0.70 18.22
C PRO A 320 -15.84 -1.13 19.43
N ASN A 321 -16.91 -0.37 19.73
CA ASN A 321 -17.89 -0.76 20.75
C ASN A 321 -19.05 -1.56 20.13
N GLU A 322 -18.99 -2.89 20.22
CA GLU A 322 -19.97 -3.80 19.62
C GLU A 322 -21.16 -4.13 20.56
N ASN A 323 -21.16 -3.67 21.81
CA ASN A 323 -22.14 -4.09 22.82
C ASN A 323 -23.60 -3.69 22.53
N ASN A 324 -23.82 -2.69 21.66
CA ASN A 324 -25.17 -2.27 21.26
C ASN A 324 -25.75 -3.08 20.09
N ALA A 325 -24.94 -3.82 19.34
CA ALA A 325 -25.41 -4.64 18.22
C ALA A 325 -26.33 -5.79 18.67
N LYS A 326 -26.26 -6.20 19.95
CA LYS A 326 -27.09 -7.27 20.53
C LYS A 326 -28.44 -6.79 21.09
N LYS A 327 -28.69 -5.48 21.19
CA LYS A 327 -29.89 -4.93 21.86
C LYS A 327 -30.99 -4.42 20.91
N ILE A 328 -30.79 -4.46 19.59
CA ILE A 328 -31.70 -3.89 18.59
C ILE A 328 -32.45 -4.97 17.78
N ASN A 329 -32.34 -6.25 18.18
CA ASN A 329 -33.13 -7.33 17.58
C ASN A 329 -34.30 -7.73 18.47
#